data_AF-A0A429C4I3-F1
#
_entry.id   AF-A0A429C4I3-F1
#
_cell.length_a   1.000
_cell.length_b   1.000
_cell.length_c   1.000
_cell.angle_alpha   90.00
_cell.angle_beta   90.00
_cell.angle_gamma   90.00
#
_symmetry.space_group_name_H-M   'P 1'
#
loop_
_entity.id
_entity.type
_entity.pdbx_description
1 polymer ?
#
loop_
_entity_poly.entity_id
_entity_poly.type
_entity_poly.pdbx_seq_one_letter_code
_entity_poly.pdbx_strand_id
1 'polypeptide(L)'
;MEALQTRGLTALRLILAFTLLTTTLHYAHNVFRAADYPQVEGISVGAAATLVVVAYVLFTAFGAAGYRDYLRGRYWRALAFLMVYSLSGLASLGHFLIAVPQIPAFWFATIYTDLAAALLLWAFVTWAATKLNRVPAAVGSPM
;
A
#
# COMPACT_ATOMS: atom_id res chain seq x y z
N MET A 1 -9.43 15.96 -16.00
CA MET A 1 -8.97 16.43 -14.67
C MET A 1 -10.05 16.31 -13.61
N GLU A 2 -11.28 16.76 -13.89
CA GLU A 2 -12.44 16.66 -12.98
C GLU A 2 -12.70 15.24 -12.43
N ALA A 3 -12.59 14.20 -13.28
CA ALA A 3 -12.73 12.80 -12.86
C ALA A 3 -11.70 12.33 -11.82
N LEU A 4 -10.47 12.88 -11.83
CA LEU A 4 -9.47 12.60 -10.78
C LEU A 4 -9.80 13.38 -9.50
N GLN A 5 -10.24 14.63 -9.64
CA GLN A 5 -10.50 15.52 -8.50
C GLN A 5 -11.71 15.10 -7.66
N THR A 6 -12.80 14.64 -8.27
CA THR A 6 -14.00 14.24 -7.53
C THR A 6 -14.04 12.73 -7.30
N ARG A 7 -14.23 11.95 -8.36
CA ARG A 7 -14.36 10.48 -8.27
C ARG A 7 -13.06 9.82 -7.81
N GLY A 8 -11.92 10.26 -8.35
CA GLY A 8 -10.60 9.75 -7.97
C GLY A 8 -10.26 10.02 -6.50
N LEU A 9 -10.56 11.21 -5.98
CA LEU A 9 -10.31 11.53 -4.57
C LEU A 9 -11.17 10.69 -3.61
N THR A 10 -12.46 10.51 -3.90
CA THR A 10 -13.33 9.66 -3.08
C THR A 10 -12.83 8.22 -3.08
N ALA A 11 -12.51 7.66 -4.25
CA ALA A 11 -11.95 6.32 -4.36
C ALA A 11 -10.63 6.20 -3.57
N LEU A 12 -9.72 7.16 -3.73
CA LEU A 12 -8.45 7.18 -3.01
C LEU A 12 -8.66 7.17 -1.49
N ARG A 13 -9.58 7.98 -0.96
CA ARG A 13 -9.87 8.04 0.48
C ARG A 13 -10.36 6.70 1.01
N LEU A 14 -11.28 6.05 0.29
CA LEU A 14 -11.80 4.74 0.67
C LEU A 14 -10.71 3.67 0.64
N ILE A 15 -9.89 3.65 -0.42
CA ILE A 15 -8.77 2.71 -0.55
C ILE A 15 -7.75 2.95 0.57
N LEU A 16 -7.39 4.19 0.87
CA LEU A 16 -6.43 4.51 1.93
C LEU A 16 -6.95 4.17 3.32
N ALA A 17 -8.23 4.43 3.60
CA ALA A 17 -8.86 4.05 4.87
C ALA A 17 -8.87 2.52 5.04
N PHE A 18 -9.23 1.79 3.98
CA PHE A 18 -9.19 0.34 3.96
C PHE A 18 -7.76 -0.18 4.16
N THR A 19 -6.80 0.32 3.38
CA THR A 19 -5.37 -0.03 3.50
C THR A 19 -4.86 0.21 4.91
N LEU A 20 -5.09 1.40 5.46
CA LEU A 20 -4.63 1.72 6.81
C LEU A 20 -5.21 0.74 7.83
N LEU A 21 -6.51 0.43 7.75
CA LEU A 21 -7.15 -0.53 8.65
C LEU A 21 -6.53 -1.92 8.52
N THR A 22 -6.44 -2.46 7.29
CA THR A 22 -6.01 -3.84 7.05
C THR A 22 -4.54 -4.03 7.39
N THR A 23 -3.69 -3.09 6.94
CA THR A 23 -2.25 -3.11 7.22
C THR A 23 -1.99 -2.95 8.71
N THR A 24 -2.73 -2.07 9.40
CA THR A 24 -2.57 -1.92 10.86
C THR A 24 -2.95 -3.19 11.60
N LEU A 25 -4.09 -3.82 11.28
CA LEU A 25 -4.50 -5.07 11.91
C LEU A 25 -3.48 -6.20 11.67
N HIS A 26 -3.04 -6.34 10.42
CA HIS A 26 -2.05 -7.36 10.05
C HIS A 26 -0.71 -7.12 10.75
N TYR A 27 -0.12 -5.92 10.62
CA TYR A 27 1.20 -5.62 11.16
C TYR A 27 1.19 -5.62 12.70
N ALA A 28 0.12 -5.15 13.33
CA ALA A 28 -0.01 -5.23 14.79
C ALA A 28 0.00 -6.70 15.26
N HIS A 29 -0.79 -7.56 14.61
CA HIS A 29 -0.77 -8.99 14.93
C HIS A 29 0.61 -9.61 14.66
N ASN A 30 1.24 -9.26 13.54
CA ASN A 30 2.59 -9.72 13.19
C ASN A 30 3.64 -9.30 14.22
N VAL A 31 3.53 -8.11 14.81
CA VAL A 31 4.41 -7.66 15.90
C VAL A 31 4.11 -8.41 17.21
N PHE A 32 2.86 -8.46 17.65
CA PHE A 32 2.49 -9.07 18.93
C PHE A 32 2.65 -10.59 18.96
N ARG A 33 2.54 -11.24 17.80
CA ARG A 33 2.69 -12.68 17.61
C ARG A 33 3.88 -13.02 16.72
N ALA A 34 4.93 -12.21 16.75
CA ALA A 34 6.10 -12.37 15.87
C ALA A 34 6.73 -13.78 15.89
N ALA A 35 6.67 -14.47 17.03
CA ALA A 35 7.16 -15.85 17.17
C ALA A 35 6.33 -16.90 16.40
N ASP A 36 5.06 -16.60 16.09
CA ASP A 36 4.18 -17.50 15.34
C ASP A 36 4.29 -17.32 13.81
N TYR A 37 4.98 -16.27 13.37
CA TYR A 37 5.22 -16.02 11.94
C TYR A 37 6.49 -16.74 11.47
N PRO A 38 6.68 -16.92 10.14
CA PRO A 38 7.88 -17.54 9.61
C PRO A 38 9.15 -16.80 10.05
N GLN A 39 10.09 -17.55 10.62
CA GLN A 39 11.36 -17.01 11.09
C GLN A 39 12.40 -17.02 9.97
N VAL A 40 13.24 -15.98 9.95
CA VAL A 40 14.38 -15.87 9.03
C VAL A 40 15.65 -16.20 9.80
N GLU A 41 16.47 -17.11 9.28
CA GLU A 41 17.74 -17.47 9.89
C GLU A 41 18.64 -16.22 10.06
N GLY A 42 19.26 -16.09 11.24
CA GLY A 42 20.10 -14.94 11.56
C GLY A 42 19.35 -13.68 12.01
N ILE A 43 18.01 -13.67 12.00
CA ILE A 43 17.20 -12.55 12.51
C ILE A 43 16.46 -12.99 13.77
N SER A 44 16.68 -12.28 14.89
CA SER A 44 15.94 -12.56 16.14
C SER A 44 14.47 -12.11 16.02
N VAL A 45 13.58 -12.76 16.77
CA VAL A 45 12.15 -12.41 16.82
C VAL A 45 11.94 -10.92 17.13
N GLY A 46 12.70 -10.38 18.09
CA GLY A 46 12.64 -8.96 18.46
C GLY A 46 13.11 -8.02 17.34
N ALA A 47 14.16 -8.40 16.61
CA ALA A 47 14.63 -7.65 15.45
C ALA A 47 13.58 -7.68 14.32
N ALA A 48 12.98 -8.84 14.04
CA ALA A 48 11.92 -8.97 13.05
C ALA A 48 10.70 -8.09 13.40
N ALA A 49 10.22 -8.15 14.65
CA ALA A 49 9.12 -7.30 15.12
C ALA A 49 9.45 -5.80 14.99
N THR A 50 10.67 -5.40 15.31
CA THR A 50 11.14 -4.01 15.16
C THR A 50 11.12 -3.58 13.70
N LEU A 51 11.60 -4.44 12.78
CA LEU A 51 11.56 -4.17 11.34
C LEU A 51 10.14 -3.98 10.83
N VAL A 52 9.17 -4.77 11.31
CA VAL A 52 7.75 -4.63 10.96
C VAL A 52 7.20 -3.26 11.40
N VAL A 53 7.53 -2.81 12.61
CA VAL A 53 7.13 -1.47 13.10
C VAL A 53 7.75 -0.36 12.24
N VAL A 54 9.04 -0.46 11.93
CA VAL A 54 9.74 0.52 11.08
C VAL A 54 9.13 0.55 9.68
N ALA A 55 8.88 -0.62 9.08
CA ALA A 55 8.26 -0.76 7.78
C ALA A 55 6.85 -0.13 7.77
N TYR A 56 6.04 -0.40 8.79
CA TYR A 56 4.71 0.20 8.93
C TYR A 56 4.78 1.73 8.89
N VAL A 57 5.60 2.33 9.77
CA VAL A 57 5.74 3.79 9.85
C VAL A 57 6.22 4.39 8.53
N LEU A 58 7.22 3.76 7.90
CA LEU A 58 7.78 4.24 6.63
C LEU A 58 6.75 4.18 5.50
N PHE A 59 6.06 3.05 5.35
CA PHE A 59 5.03 2.88 4.32
C PHE A 59 3.85 3.83 4.55
N THR A 60 3.35 3.96 5.77
CA THR A 60 2.27 4.90 6.10
C THR A 60 2.68 6.35 5.83
N ALA A 61 3.94 6.73 6.07
CA ALA A 61 4.46 8.05 5.72
C ALA A 61 4.42 8.30 4.20
N PHE A 62 4.76 7.30 3.38
CA PHE A 62 4.58 7.36 1.93
C PHE A 62 3.11 7.50 1.54
N GLY A 63 2.20 6.73 2.15
CA GLY A 63 0.75 6.86 1.93
C GLY A 63 0.24 8.28 2.22
N ALA A 64 0.65 8.86 3.35
CA ALA A 64 0.30 10.23 3.74
C ALA A 64 0.89 11.28 2.79
N ALA A 65 2.15 11.12 2.38
CA ALA A 65 2.81 12.00 1.41
C ALA A 65 2.10 11.94 0.04
N GLY A 66 1.73 10.74 -0.41
CA GLY A 66 0.97 10.51 -1.63
C GLY A 66 -0.39 11.18 -1.59
N TYR A 67 -1.15 10.99 -0.51
CA TYR A 67 -2.46 11.64 -0.33
C TYR A 67 -2.35 13.17 -0.34
N ARG A 68 -1.38 13.73 0.41
CA ARG A 68 -1.12 15.18 0.45
C ARG A 68 -0.80 15.74 -0.93
N ASP A 69 0.00 15.02 -1.72
CA ASP A 69 0.36 15.44 -3.07
C ASP A 69 -0.81 15.33 -4.04
N TYR A 70 -1.67 14.33 -3.87
CA TYR A 70 -2.90 14.18 -4.64
C TYR A 70 -3.85 15.37 -4.40
N LEU A 71 -4.05 15.77 -3.15
CA LEU A 71 -4.84 16.95 -2.80
C LEU A 71 -4.30 18.25 -3.41
N ARG A 72 -2.98 18.34 -3.59
CA ARG A 72 -2.30 19.51 -4.19
C ARG A 72 -2.21 19.45 -5.71
N GLY A 73 -2.81 18.45 -6.35
CA GLY A 73 -2.76 18.25 -7.81
C GLY A 73 -1.39 17.82 -8.35
N ARG A 74 -0.44 17.44 -7.48
CA ARG A 74 0.90 16.97 -7.86
C ARG A 74 0.88 15.48 -8.20
N TYR A 75 0.07 15.12 -9.19
CA TYR A 75 -0.39 13.74 -9.37
C TYR A 75 0.73 12.73 -9.60
N TRP A 76 1.71 12.99 -10.48
CA TRP A 76 2.80 12.01 -10.71
C TRP A 76 3.58 11.66 -9.44
N ARG A 77 3.88 12.67 -8.63
CA ARG A 77 4.57 12.47 -7.36
C ARG A 77 3.68 11.77 -6.34
N ALA A 78 2.39 12.10 -6.32
CA ALA A 78 1.40 11.40 -5.52
C ALA A 78 1.34 9.91 -5.87
N LEU A 79 1.23 9.59 -7.16
CA LEU A 79 1.15 8.23 -7.67
C LEU A 79 2.41 7.42 -7.35
N ALA A 80 3.60 8.03 -7.42
CA ALA A 80 4.84 7.36 -7.03
C ALA A 80 4.82 6.97 -5.54
N PHE A 81 4.44 7.88 -4.65
CA PHE A 81 4.35 7.58 -3.22
C PHE A 81 3.25 6.56 -2.88
N LEU A 82 2.11 6.64 -3.56
CA LEU A 82 1.02 5.66 -3.39
C LEU A 82 1.42 4.27 -3.90
N MET A 83 2.22 4.18 -4.97
CA MET A 83 2.80 2.91 -5.44
C MET A 83 3.75 2.31 -4.40
N VAL A 84 4.60 3.13 -3.78
CA VAL A 84 5.45 2.65 -2.68
C VAL A 84 4.59 2.16 -1.52
N TYR A 85 3.52 2.88 -1.18
CA TYR A 85 2.62 2.46 -0.11
C TYR A 85 1.93 1.12 -0.41
N SER A 86 1.55 0.85 -1.66
CA SER A 86 0.95 -0.45 -2.02
C SER A 86 1.89 -1.64 -1.83
N LEU A 87 3.21 -1.42 -1.75
CA LEU A 87 4.15 -2.50 -1.47
C LEU A 87 3.99 -3.08 -0.05
N SER A 88 3.42 -2.31 0.89
CA SER A 88 3.20 -2.76 2.27
C SER A 88 2.34 -4.02 2.36
N GLY A 89 1.21 -4.07 1.64
CA GLY A 89 0.32 -5.23 1.60
C GLY A 89 0.76 -6.33 0.62
N LEU A 90 1.56 -6.00 -0.40
CA LEU A 90 2.21 -7.01 -1.25
C LEU A 90 3.26 -7.80 -0.47
N ALA A 91 4.01 -7.14 0.41
CA ALA A 91 5.00 -7.77 1.27
C ALA A 91 4.37 -8.83 2.20
N SER A 92 3.08 -8.74 2.49
CA SER A 92 2.33 -9.69 3.31
C SER A 92 2.26 -11.10 2.70
N LEU A 93 2.42 -11.24 1.37
CA LEU A 93 2.61 -12.54 0.73
C LEU A 93 3.97 -13.18 1.03
N GLY A 94 4.96 -12.37 1.42
CA GLY A 94 6.32 -12.82 1.72
C GLY A 94 6.38 -13.87 2.83
N HIS A 95 5.41 -13.89 3.75
CA HIS A 95 5.30 -14.94 4.75
C HIS A 95 5.27 -16.33 4.11
N PHE A 96 4.41 -16.53 3.10
CA PHE A 96 4.20 -17.82 2.45
C PHE A 96 5.35 -18.28 1.56
N LEU A 97 6.31 -17.40 1.26
CA LEU A 97 7.55 -17.77 0.57
C LEU A 97 8.53 -18.49 1.50
N ILE A 98 8.38 -18.32 2.82
CA ILE A 98 9.22 -18.95 3.83
C ILE A 98 8.49 -20.13 4.45
N ALA A 99 7.30 -19.88 5.03
CA ALA A 99 6.47 -20.91 5.65
C ALA A 99 5.03 -20.40 5.85
N VAL A 100 4.10 -21.28 6.19
CA VAL A 100 2.75 -20.87 6.59
C VAL A 100 2.78 -20.35 8.04
N PRO A 101 2.29 -19.13 8.33
CA PRO A 101 2.18 -18.64 9.71
C PRO A 101 1.37 -19.58 10.61
N GLN A 102 1.84 -19.81 11.83
CA GLN A 102 1.21 -20.67 12.84
C GLN A 102 0.19 -19.88 13.68
N ILE A 103 -0.79 -19.27 13.00
CA ILE A 103 -1.76 -18.35 13.59
C ILE A 103 -3.20 -18.88 13.40
N PRO A 104 -4.17 -18.44 14.23
CA PRO A 104 -5.58 -18.79 14.00
C PRO A 104 -6.08 -18.35 12.62
N ALA A 105 -6.98 -19.15 12.02
CA ALA A 105 -7.54 -18.94 10.68
C ALA A 105 -8.08 -17.51 10.46
N PHE A 106 -8.68 -16.92 11.49
CA PHE A 106 -9.16 -15.53 11.46
C PHE A 106 -8.09 -14.52 11.04
N TRP A 107 -6.85 -14.68 11.50
CA TRP A 107 -5.78 -13.71 11.23
C TRP A 107 -5.25 -13.77 9.80
N PHE A 108 -5.44 -14.88 9.09
CA PHE A 108 -5.18 -14.94 7.65
C PHE A 108 -6.06 -13.96 6.88
N ALA A 109 -7.28 -13.67 7.35
CA ALA A 109 -8.13 -12.67 6.72
C ALA A 109 -7.46 -11.28 6.71
N THR A 110 -6.69 -10.93 7.75
CA THR A 110 -5.96 -9.67 7.79
C THR A 110 -4.85 -9.64 6.72
N ILE A 111 -4.14 -10.75 6.50
CA ILE A 111 -3.11 -10.88 5.46
C ILE A 111 -3.73 -10.74 4.06
N TYR A 112 -4.85 -11.43 3.80
CA TYR A 112 -5.50 -11.39 2.49
C TYR A 112 -6.17 -10.04 2.20
N THR A 113 -6.77 -9.41 3.21
CA THR A 113 -7.38 -8.09 3.03
C THR A 113 -6.32 -7.00 2.86
N ASP A 114 -5.16 -7.16 3.48
CA ASP A 114 -3.99 -6.32 3.28
C ASP A 114 -3.41 -6.43 1.85
N LEU A 115 -3.30 -7.66 1.33
CA LEU A 115 -3.00 -7.87 -0.08
C LEU A 115 -4.06 -7.26 -1.01
N ALA A 116 -5.35 -7.45 -0.71
CA ALA A 116 -6.42 -6.87 -1.51
C ALA A 116 -6.34 -5.34 -1.52
N ALA A 117 -6.04 -4.70 -0.39
CA ALA A 117 -5.84 -3.27 -0.29
C ALA A 117 -4.66 -2.79 -1.15
N ALA A 118 -3.54 -3.50 -1.12
CA ALA A 118 -2.39 -3.23 -1.98
C ALA A 118 -2.75 -3.30 -3.47
N LEU A 119 -3.48 -4.34 -3.89
CA LEU A 119 -3.92 -4.49 -5.28
C LEU A 119 -4.91 -3.39 -5.71
N LEU A 120 -5.83 -2.98 -4.82
CA LEU A 120 -6.73 -1.86 -5.07
C LEU A 120 -5.96 -0.55 -5.25
N LEU A 121 -4.97 -0.29 -4.40
CA LEU A 121 -4.15 0.91 -4.49
C LEU A 121 -3.28 0.90 -5.76
N TRP A 122 -2.71 -0.25 -6.13
CA TRP A 122 -1.98 -0.41 -7.38
C TRP A 122 -2.90 -0.19 -8.59
N ALA A 123 -4.08 -0.80 -8.61
CA ALA A 123 -5.08 -0.60 -9.67
C ALA A 123 -5.48 0.87 -9.80
N PHE A 124 -5.68 1.56 -8.67
CA PHE A 124 -5.95 3.00 -8.64
C PHE A 124 -4.80 3.81 -9.24
N VAL A 125 -3.55 3.52 -8.85
CA VAL A 125 -2.37 4.23 -9.36
C VAL A 125 -2.24 4.05 -10.87
N THR A 126 -2.37 2.81 -11.36
CA THR A 126 -2.33 2.50 -12.79
C THR A 126 -3.44 3.22 -13.55
N TRP A 127 -4.68 3.13 -13.06
CA TRP A 127 -5.81 3.84 -13.66
C TRP A 127 -5.58 5.35 -13.72
N ALA A 128 -5.16 5.96 -12.62
CA ALA A 128 -4.91 7.40 -12.53
C ALA A 128 -3.79 7.83 -13.49
N ALA A 129 -2.71 7.06 -13.57
CA ALA A 129 -1.62 7.29 -14.53
C ALA A 129 -2.13 7.26 -15.99
N THR A 130 -2.99 6.29 -16.35
CA THR A 130 -3.59 6.27 -17.71
C THR A 130 -4.45 7.49 -18.01
N LYS A 131 -5.05 8.12 -16.99
CA LYS A 131 -5.87 9.34 -17.18
C LYS A 131 -5.01 10.59 -17.29
N LEU A 132 -3.85 10.62 -16.63
CA LEU A 132 -2.86 11.69 -16.79
C LEU A 132 -2.20 11.64 -18.17
N ASN A 133 -1.85 10.45 -18.67
CA ASN A 133 -1.23 10.26 -19.97
C ASN A 133 -2.18 10.47 -21.16
N ARG A 134 -3.49 10.33 -20.95
CA ARG A 134 -4.53 10.62 -21.95
C ARG A 134 -4.78 12.12 -22.14
N VAL A 135 -3.97 13.01 -21.58
CA VAL A 135 -3.88 14.42 -21.98
C VAL A 135 -2.84 14.48 -23.11
N PRO A 136 -3.24 14.42 -24.39
CA PRO A 136 -2.29 14.38 -25.49
C PRO A 136 -1.81 15.80 -25.79
N ALA A 137 -0.57 15.88 -26.24
CA ALA A 137 -0.03 16.82 -27.21
C ALA A 137 -1.08 17.50 -28.12
N ALA A 138 -1.77 18.51 -27.58
CA ALA A 138 -2.67 19.39 -28.32
C ALA A 138 -1.96 20.70 -28.71
N VAL A 139 -0.63 20.67 -28.86
CA VAL A 139 0.17 21.78 -29.42
C VAL A 139 1.31 21.17 -30.23
N GLY A 140 1.24 21.33 -31.56
CA GLY A 140 2.18 20.83 -32.56
C GLY A 140 1.44 19.90 -33.52
N SER A 141 0.75 20.38 -34.55
CA SER A 141 1.24 21.14 -35.73
C SER A 141 0.05 21.82 -36.44
N PRO A 142 0.19 22.75 -37.43
CA PRO A 142 1.34 22.97 -38.32
C PRO A 142 1.75 24.45 -38.56
N MET A 143 3.02 24.65 -38.91
CA MET A 143 3.42 25.51 -40.04
C MET A 143 4.61 24.86 -40.72
#